data_AF-A0A2A5S7V3-F1
#
_entry.id   AF-A0A2A5S7V3-F1
#
_cell.length_a   1.000
_cell.length_b   1.000
_cell.length_c   1.000
_cell.angle_alpha   90.00
_cell.angle_beta   90.00
_cell.angle_gamma   90.00
#
_symmetry.space_group_name_H-M   'P 1'
#
loop_
_entity.id
_entity.type
_entity.pdbx_description
1 polymer ?
#
loop_
_entity_poly.entity_id
_entity_poly.type
_entity_poly.pdbx_seq_one_letter_code
_entity_poly.pdbx_strand_id
1 'polypeptide(L)' 'MKKPHACTFKATGKKANAWEITRLGADIKIRCTNCNHEVMMSRFDFNKKIKKVLK' A
#
# COMPACT_ATOMS: atom_id res chain seq x y z
N MET A 1 0.32 4.51 2.45
CA MET A 1 1.14 4.29 3.69
C MET A 1 1.85 5.60 4.09
N LYS A 2 2.36 5.69 5.33
CA LYS A 2 3.15 6.85 5.81
C LYS A 2 4.39 7.11 4.95
N LYS A 3 5.10 6.05 4.57
CA LYS A 3 6.12 6.11 3.52
C LYS A 3 5.47 5.84 2.16
N PRO A 4 5.76 6.66 1.14
CA PRO A 4 5.28 6.42 -0.20
C PRO A 4 5.92 5.19 -0.82
N HIS A 5 5.21 4.53 -1.73
CA HIS A 5 5.79 3.42 -2.49
C HIS A 5 6.90 3.94 -3.41
N ALA A 6 7.90 3.10 -3.71
CA ALA A 6 9.02 3.49 -4.57
C ALA A 6 8.57 3.72 -6.03
N CYS A 7 7.46 3.13 -6.47
CA CYS A 7 7.00 3.30 -7.84
C CYS A 7 6.43 4.70 -8.12
N THR A 8 6.64 5.17 -9.34
CA THR A 8 6.14 6.44 -9.88
C THR A 8 5.00 6.17 -10.86
N PHE A 9 3.98 7.02 -10.87
CA PHE A 9 2.94 7.00 -11.89
C PHE A 9 3.55 7.45 -13.21
N LYS A 10 3.51 6.59 -14.23
CA LYS A 10 4.10 6.87 -15.54
C LYS A 10 3.53 8.14 -16.20
N ALA A 11 2.26 8.45 -15.94
CA ALA A 11 1.57 9.60 -16.54
C ALA A 11 1.83 10.95 -15.83
N THR A 12 2.20 10.96 -14.55
CA THR A 12 2.26 12.18 -13.73
C THR A 12 3.55 12.36 -12.95
N GLY A 13 4.49 11.41 -13.00
CA GLY A 13 5.78 11.47 -12.29
C GLY A 13 5.69 11.42 -10.76
N LYS A 14 4.48 11.37 -10.18
CA LYS A 14 4.25 11.35 -8.72
C LYS A 14 4.40 9.93 -8.16
N LYS A 15 4.84 9.81 -6.90
CA LYS A 15 4.92 8.52 -6.20
C LYS A 15 3.54 7.92 -5.93
N ALA A 16 3.41 6.62 -6.10
CA ALA A 16 2.17 5.92 -5.80
C ALA A 16 1.96 5.73 -4.29
N ASN A 17 0.79 6.14 -3.81
CA ASN A 17 0.41 6.04 -2.39
C ASN A 17 -0.89 5.27 -2.17
N ALA A 18 -1.57 4.90 -3.24
CA ALA A 18 -2.76 4.07 -3.23
C ALA A 18 -2.36 2.59 -3.16
N TRP A 19 -2.98 1.90 -2.22
CA TRP A 19 -2.80 0.48 -1.98
C TRP A 19 -4.17 -0.15 -1.85
N GLU A 20 -4.35 -1.28 -2.51
CA GLU A 20 -5.53 -2.12 -2.41
C GLU A 20 -5.24 -3.24 -1.41
N ILE A 21 -6.21 -3.56 -0.57
CA ILE A 21 -6.08 -4.66 0.39
C ILE A 21 -6.62 -5.92 -0.28
N THR A 22 -5.74 -6.91 -0.49
CA THR A 22 -6.11 -8.17 -1.16
C THR A 22 -6.40 -9.30 -0.18
N ARG A 23 -5.82 -9.26 1.03
CA ARG A 23 -6.04 -10.25 2.09
C ARG A 23 -6.19 -9.56 3.43
N LEU A 24 -7.16 -10.03 4.20
CA LEU A 24 -7.39 -9.65 5.59
C LEU A 24 -7.20 -10.87 6.50
N GLY A 25 -6.58 -10.68 7.66
CA GLY A 25 -6.30 -11.74 8.63
C GLY A 25 -5.29 -11.30 9.68
N ALA A 26 -4.51 -12.27 10.19
CA ALA A 26 -3.34 -12.01 11.04
C ALA A 26 -2.25 -11.24 10.27
N ASP A 27 -2.03 -11.64 9.01
CA ASP A 27 -1.24 -10.91 8.04
C ASP A 27 -2.13 -10.22 7.02
N ILE A 28 -1.78 -8.97 6.70
CA ILE A 28 -2.46 -8.17 5.71
C ILE A 28 -1.59 -8.15 4.46
N LYS A 29 -2.20 -8.55 3.34
CA LYS A 29 -1.58 -8.44 2.02
C LYS A 29 -2.13 -7.21 1.33
N ILE A 30 -1.23 -6.35 0.86
CA ILE A 30 -1.57 -5.15 0.10
C ILE A 30 -0.93 -5.19 -1.28
N ARG A 31 -1.65 -4.69 -2.28
CA ARG A 31 -1.21 -4.56 -3.65
C ARG A 31 -1.13 -3.09 -4.03
N CYS A 32 -0.04 -2.68 -4.66
CA CYS A 32 0.05 -1.32 -5.21
C CYS A 32 -0.79 -1.23 -6.49
N THR A 33 -1.70 -0.25 -6.56
CA THR A 33 -2.62 -0.08 -7.71
C THR A 33 -1.94 0.38 -9.00
N ASN A 34 -0.65 0.78 -8.93
CA ASN A 34 0.10 1.28 -10.08
C ASN A 34 1.04 0.23 -10.69
N CYS A 35 1.71 -0.58 -9.87
CA CYS A 35 2.73 -1.53 -10.34
C CYS A 35 2.43 -2.98 -9.96
N ASN A 36 1.25 -3.25 -9.38
CA ASN A 36 0.81 -4.58 -8.93
C ASN A 36 1.77 -5.29 -7.97
N HIS A 37 2.69 -4.55 -7.35
CA HIS A 37 3.62 -5.11 -6.38
C HIS A 37 2.86 -5.44 -5.10
N GLU A 38 3.08 -6.65 -4.59
CA GLU A 38 2.38 -7.17 -3.42
C GLU A 38 3.31 -7.21 -2.22
N VAL A 39 2.82 -6.74 -1.07
CA VAL A 39 3.56 -6.76 0.19
C VAL A 39 2.69 -7.44 1.24
N MET A 40 3.27 -8.42 1.92
CA MET A 40 2.66 -9.07 3.08
C MET A 40 3.30 -8.49 4.35
N MET A 41 2.49 -8.11 5.32
CA MET A 41 2.96 -7.65 6.62
C MET A 41 1.99 -8.01 7.73
N SER A 42 2.48 -8.08 8.96
CA SER A 42 1.64 -8.29 10.13
C SER A 42 0.58 -7.18 10.25
N ARG A 43 -0.58 -7.52 10.83
CA ARG A 43 -1.64 -6.51 11.09
C ARG A 43 -1.17 -5.38 12.00
N PHE A 44 -0.29 -5.67 12.95
CA PHE A 44 0.29 -4.66 13.85
C PHE A 44 1.13 -3.63 13.08
N ASP A 45 2.04 -4.09 12.21
CA ASP A 45 2.86 -3.21 11.39
C ASP A 45 2.03 -2.40 10.41
N PHE A 46 1.02 -3.02 9.81
CA PHE A 46 0.09 -2.37 8.89
C PHE A 46 -0.62 -1.20 9.56
N ASN A 47 -1.20 -1.42 10.75
CA ASN A 47 -1.87 -0.38 11.52
C ASN A 47 -0.93 0.78 11.87
N LYS A 48 0.33 0.51 12.21
CA LYS A 48 1.34 1.56 12.51
C LYS A 48 1.74 2.39 11.28
N LYS A 49 1.75 1.75 10.09
CA LYS A 49 2.19 2.33 8.81
C LYS A 49 1.05 2.98 8.00
N ILE A 50 -0.22 2.73 8.33
CA ILE A 50 -1.35 3.45 7.74
C ILE A 50 -1.29 4.95 8.12
N LYS A 51 -1.66 5.81 7.16
CA LYS A 51 -1.81 7.26 7.37
C LYS A 51 -3.27 7.70 7.26
N LYS A 52 -3.98 7.22 6.24
CA LYS A 52 -5.39 7.49 5.99
C LYS A 52 -5.97 6.32 5.18
N VAL A 53 -7.21 5.95 5.48
CA VAL A 53 -8.01 5.05 4.62
C VAL A 53 -8.71 5.93 3.60
N LEU A 54 -8.48 5.67 2.31
CA LEU A 54 -9.20 6.33 1.23
C LEU A 54 -10.57 5.63 1.14
N LYS A 55 -11.66 6.40 1.22
CA LYS A 55 -13.02 5.92 0.95
C LYS A 55 -13.29 6.00 -0.55
#